data_AF-A0A7V8YPR1-F1
#
_entry.id   AF-A0A7V8YPR1-F1
#
_cell.length_a   1.000
_cell.length_b   1.000
_cell.length_c   1.000
_cell.angle_alpha   90.00
_cell.angle_beta   90.00
_cell.angle_gamma   90.00
#
_symmetry.space_group_name_H-M   'P 1'
#
loop_
_entity.id
_entity.type
_entity.pdbx_description
1 polymer ?
#
loop_
_entity_poly.entity_id
_entity_poly.type
_entity_poly.pdbx_seq_one_letter_code
_entity_poly.pdbx_strand_id
1 'polypeptide(L)'
;METGAGQQHVQTANVPGKPEEVIQSITTGLAGVPGYTMVPTSPTSVVFTRKFMPQWALITGIVAGLLTCVGFLVLLVKEEETLNITAVAADGGSRLDINGAASPAMRTRLTGVVSTLPTK
;
A
#
# COMPACT_ATOMS: atom_id res chain seq x y z
N MET A 1 -2.16 9.49 -12.97
CA MET A 1 -3.14 8.74 -12.16
C MET A 1 -2.84 7.27 -12.38
N GLU A 2 -2.37 6.56 -11.35
CA GLU A 2 -2.14 5.12 -11.47
C GLU A 2 -3.47 4.40 -11.63
N THR A 3 -3.52 3.49 -12.62
CA THR A 3 -4.72 3.20 -13.39
C THR A 3 -5.25 1.77 -13.20
N GLY A 4 -4.57 0.97 -12.37
CA GLY A 4 -4.91 -0.43 -12.12
C GLY A 4 -4.95 -0.75 -10.64
N ALA A 5 -5.67 -1.83 -10.30
CA ALA A 5 -5.68 -2.38 -8.95
C ALA A 5 -4.26 -2.76 -8.51
N GLY A 6 -3.97 -2.50 -7.24
CA GLY A 6 -2.74 -2.86 -6.58
C GLY A 6 -2.50 -4.37 -6.69
N GLN A 7 -1.26 -4.73 -6.95
CA GLN A 7 -0.87 -6.14 -6.99
C GLN A 7 -0.58 -6.61 -5.57
N GLN A 8 -0.88 -7.88 -5.30
CA GLN A 8 -0.44 -8.49 -4.05
C GLN A 8 1.09 -8.40 -3.94
N HIS A 9 1.54 -7.86 -2.82
CA HIS A 9 2.93 -7.76 -2.44
C HIS A 9 3.08 -8.44 -1.09
N VAL A 10 3.76 -9.59 -1.10
CA VAL A 10 4.12 -10.35 0.09
C VAL A 10 5.63 -10.43 0.13
N GLN A 11 6.23 -9.85 1.17
CA GLN A 11 7.67 -9.83 1.32
C GLN A 11 8.04 -9.94 2.80
N THR A 12 8.96 -10.84 3.08
CA THR A 12 9.60 -10.95 4.39
C THR A 12 11.10 -10.66 4.23
N ALA A 13 11.65 -9.80 5.08
CA ALA A 13 13.07 -9.48 5.08
C ALA A 13 13.62 -9.36 6.52
N ASN A 14 14.84 -9.84 6.75
CA ASN A 14 15.53 -9.63 8.02
C ASN A 14 16.37 -8.36 7.92
N VAL A 15 16.16 -7.45 8.86
CA VAL A 15 16.77 -6.12 8.90
C VAL A 15 17.40 -5.92 10.28
N PRO A 16 18.64 -5.43 10.41
CA PRO A 16 19.23 -5.08 11.69
C PRO A 16 18.57 -3.83 12.27
N GLY A 17 18.55 -3.72 13.60
CA GLY A 17 17.91 -2.62 14.31
C GLY A 17 16.64 -3.04 15.05
N LYS A 18 16.10 -2.13 15.86
CA LYS A 18 14.87 -2.38 16.62
C LYS A 18 13.64 -2.28 15.70
N PRO A 19 12.56 -3.06 15.96
CA PRO A 19 11.37 -3.05 15.11
C PRO A 19 10.75 -1.65 14.93
N GLU A 20 10.78 -0.84 15.99
CA GLU A 20 10.28 0.53 16.02
C GLU A 20 11.07 1.45 15.08
N GLU A 21 12.41 1.35 15.09
CA GLU A 21 13.30 2.15 14.23
C GLU A 21 13.11 1.77 12.75
N VAL A 22 12.95 0.48 12.46
CA VAL A 22 12.68 -0.03 11.12
C VAL A 22 11.35 0.52 10.60
N ILE A 23 10.29 0.48 11.40
CA ILE A 23 8.96 0.99 11.01
C ILE A 23 8.96 2.50 10.87
N GLN A 24 9.68 3.22 11.72
CA GLN A 24 9.83 4.67 11.60
C GLN A 24 10.57 5.05 10.30
N SER A 25 11.63 4.32 9.94
CA SER A 25 12.36 4.51 8.68
C SER A 25 11.47 4.23 7.46
N ILE A 26 10.71 3.13 7.49
CA ILE A 26 9.76 2.78 6.42
C ILE A 26 8.67 3.83 6.29
N THR A 27 8.09 4.24 7.41
CA THR A 27 7.07 5.30 7.47
C THR A 27 7.58 6.58 6.83
N THR A 28 8.80 6.99 7.15
CA THR A 28 9.43 8.18 6.58
C THR A 28 9.70 8.02 5.09
N GLY A 29 10.19 6.86 4.64
CA GLY A 29 10.48 6.60 3.23
C GLY A 29 9.23 6.48 2.35
N LEU A 30 8.13 5.99 2.91
CA LEU A 30 6.83 5.89 2.25
C LEU A 30 5.96 7.15 2.42
N ALA A 31 6.44 8.15 3.17
CA ALA A 31 5.71 9.41 3.34
C ALA A 31 5.51 10.11 1.99
N GLY A 32 4.28 10.57 1.74
CA GLY A 32 3.93 11.31 0.54
C GLY A 32 3.71 10.47 -0.71
N VAL A 33 3.56 9.13 -0.61
CA VAL A 33 3.06 8.34 -1.74
C VAL A 33 1.61 8.77 -2.05
N PRO A 34 1.30 9.27 -3.27
CA PRO A 34 -0.01 9.83 -3.56
C PRO A 34 -1.15 8.83 -3.39
N GLY A 35 -2.25 9.28 -2.77
CA GLY A 35 -3.48 8.49 -2.62
C GLY A 35 -3.46 7.47 -1.48
N TYR A 36 -2.34 7.30 -0.76
CA TYR A 36 -2.28 6.47 0.43
C TYR A 36 -2.47 7.30 1.70
N THR A 37 -3.28 6.77 2.60
CA THR A 37 -3.43 7.21 3.98
C THR A 37 -2.64 6.26 4.86
N MET A 38 -1.80 6.80 5.72
CA MET A 38 -1.08 6.02 6.73
C MET A 38 -1.89 5.96 8.02
N VAL A 39 -2.08 4.75 8.55
CA VAL A 39 -2.73 4.50 9.83
C VAL A 39 -1.75 3.71 10.70
N PRO A 40 -1.11 4.34 11.71
CA PRO A 40 -0.28 3.62 12.66
C PRO A 40 -1.17 2.71 13.52
N THR A 41 -0.87 1.41 13.52
CA THR A 41 -1.63 0.40 14.28
C THR A 41 -0.91 0.03 15.58
N SER A 42 0.42 0.05 15.58
CA SER A 42 1.26 -0.13 16.78
C SER A 42 2.63 0.55 16.59
N PRO A 43 3.49 0.61 17.62
CA PRO A 43 4.87 1.10 17.47
C PRO A 43 5.71 0.29 16.47
N THR A 44 5.28 -0.94 16.15
CA THR A 44 5.99 -1.86 15.26
C THR A 44 5.15 -2.27 14.04
N SER A 45 4.04 -1.58 13.78
CA SER A 45 3.14 -1.89 12.67
C SER A 45 2.49 -0.63 12.13
N VAL A 46 2.41 -0.56 10.80
CA VAL A 46 1.77 0.54 10.09
C VAL A 46 0.96 -0.01 8.92
N VAL A 47 -0.22 0.55 8.71
CA VAL A 47 -1.11 0.18 7.62
C VAL A 47 -1.22 1.36 6.66
N PHE A 48 -1.02 1.11 5.36
CA PHE A 48 -1.25 2.07 4.30
C PHE A 48 -2.51 1.67 3.54
N THR A 49 -3.48 2.58 3.46
CA THR A 49 -4.74 2.35 2.75
C THR A 49 -4.89 3.34 1.60
N ARG A 50 -5.38 2.87 0.45
CA ARG A 50 -5.70 3.73 -0.70
C ARG A 50 -7.09 3.40 -1.20
N LYS A 51 -7.94 4.42 -1.30
CA LYS A 51 -9.25 4.33 -1.94
C LYS A 51 -9.16 4.91 -3.34
N PHE A 52 -9.60 4.16 -4.34
CA PHE A 52 -9.59 4.61 -5.73
C PHE A 52 -10.86 4.18 -6.46
N MET A 53 -11.21 4.91 -7.51
CA MET A 53 -12.23 4.46 -8.47
C MET A 53 -11.52 3.75 -9.61
N PRO A 54 -11.87 2.50 -9.93
CA PRO A 54 -11.22 1.80 -11.02
C PRO A 54 -11.65 2.39 -12.36
N GLN A 55 -10.73 2.45 -13.33
CA GLN A 55 -11.01 3.07 -14.64
C GLN A 55 -12.14 2.38 -15.39
N TRP A 56 -12.27 1.06 -15.25
CA TRP A 56 -13.37 0.32 -15.86
C TRP A 56 -14.72 0.83 -15.35
N ALA A 57 -14.86 1.10 -14.05
CA ALA A 57 -16.09 1.62 -13.47
C ALA A 57 -16.43 3.02 -14.01
N LEU A 58 -15.41 3.86 -14.25
CA LEU A 58 -15.58 5.16 -14.88
C LEU A 58 -16.07 5.05 -16.33
N ILE A 59 -15.44 4.18 -17.13
CA ILE A 59 -15.83 3.95 -18.54
C ILE A 59 -17.24 3.36 -18.60
N THR A 60 -17.52 2.31 -17.84
CA THR A 60 -18.84 1.67 -17.82
C THR A 60 -19.91 2.60 -17.28
N GLY A 61 -19.59 3.42 -16.28
CA GLY A 61 -20.54 4.39 -15.72
C GLY A 61 -20.94 5.46 -16.71
N ILE A 62 -20.00 5.95 -17.54
CA ILE A 62 -20.30 6.92 -18.61
C ILE A 62 -21.13 6.26 -19.71
N VAL A 63 -20.68 5.11 -20.25
CA VAL A 63 -21.37 4.43 -21.36
C VAL A 63 -22.77 3.97 -20.94
N ALA A 64 -22.87 3.27 -19.81
CA ALA A 64 -24.15 2.79 -19.32
C ALA A 64 -25.04 3.94 -18.83
N GLY A 65 -24.47 5.01 -18.27
CA GLY A 65 -25.21 6.19 -17.80
C GLY A 65 -25.90 6.96 -18.93
N LEU A 66 -25.23 7.06 -20.08
CA LEU A 66 -25.81 7.65 -21.30
C LEU A 66 -26.92 6.76 -21.92
N LEU A 67 -26.79 5.44 -21.80
CA LEU A 67 -27.78 4.48 -22.33
C LEU A 67 -28.95 4.26 -21.36
N THR A 68 -28.70 4.36 -20.05
CA THR A 68 -29.64 4.09 -18.98
C THR A 68 -29.28 4.92 -17.76
N CYS A 69 -30.24 5.60 -17.12
CA CYS A 69 -29.95 6.36 -15.88
C CYS A 69 -29.35 5.51 -14.75
N VAL A 70 -29.54 4.19 -14.80
CA VAL A 70 -28.99 3.20 -13.86
C VAL A 70 -27.46 3.08 -13.96
N GLY A 71 -26.87 3.35 -15.13
CA GLY A 71 -25.42 3.24 -15.32
C GLY A 71 -24.59 4.20 -14.47
N PHE A 72 -25.16 5.34 -14.08
CA PHE A 72 -24.49 6.27 -13.15
C PHE A 72 -24.22 5.67 -11.77
N LEU A 73 -24.96 4.62 -11.37
CA LEU A 73 -24.70 3.93 -10.11
C LEU A 73 -23.34 3.22 -10.10
N VAL A 74 -22.80 2.85 -11.27
CA VAL A 74 -21.47 2.22 -11.38
C VAL A 74 -20.35 3.18 -11.00
N LEU A 75 -20.57 4.50 -11.11
CA LEU A 75 -19.62 5.52 -10.67
C LEU A 75 -19.46 5.60 -9.14
N LEU A 76 -20.34 4.94 -8.37
CA LEU A 76 -20.22 4.84 -6.92
C LEU A 76 -19.24 3.75 -6.48
N VAL A 77 -18.80 2.88 -7.39
CA VAL A 77 -17.84 1.82 -7.10
C VAL A 77 -16.52 2.45 -6.67
N LYS A 78 -16.12 2.14 -5.44
CA LYS A 78 -14.80 2.47 -4.89
C LYS A 78 -14.14 1.18 -4.47
N GLU A 79 -12.90 1.00 -4.89
CA GLU A 79 -12.04 -0.08 -4.43
C GLU A 79 -11.09 0.44 -3.35
N GLU A 80 -10.72 -0.43 -2.43
CA GLU A 80 -9.80 -0.15 -1.34
C GLU A 80 -8.62 -1.12 -1.40
N GLU A 81 -7.41 -0.57 -1.34
CA GLU A 81 -6.17 -1.32 -1.23
C GLU A 81 -5.61 -1.14 0.17
N THR A 82 -5.19 -2.23 0.79
CA THR A 82 -4.57 -2.22 2.11
C THR A 82 -3.23 -2.92 2.04
N LEU A 83 -2.19 -2.22 2.50
CA LEU A 83 -0.84 -2.73 2.67
C LEU A 83 -0.49 -2.66 4.16
N ASN A 84 -0.26 -3.82 4.77
CA ASN A 84 0.17 -3.95 6.15
C ASN A 84 1.67 -4.17 6.19
N ILE A 85 2.38 -3.39 7.00
CA ILE A 85 3.81 -3.51 7.24
C ILE A 85 4.00 -3.70 8.74
N THR A 86 4.60 -4.82 9.13
CA THR A 86 4.85 -5.16 10.53
C THR A 86 6.29 -5.55 10.71
N ALA A 87 6.94 -5.01 11.74
CA ALA A 87 8.26 -5.44 12.18
C ALA A 87 8.12 -6.23 13.49
N VAL A 88 8.80 -7.36 13.56
CA VAL A 88 8.82 -8.24 14.73
C VAL A 88 10.27 -8.46 15.15
N ALA A 89 10.56 -8.50 16.44
CA ALA A 89 11.90 -8.82 16.91
C ALA A 89 12.30 -10.24 16.46
N ALA A 90 13.52 -10.40 15.94
CA ALA A 90 14.07 -11.68 15.48
C ALA A 90 15.54 -11.81 15.88
N ASP A 91 16.09 -13.03 15.84
CA ASP A 91 17.45 -13.31 16.30
C ASP A 91 18.50 -12.44 15.57
N GLY A 92 19.02 -11.43 16.28
CA GLY A 92 20.04 -10.51 15.76
C GLY A 92 19.51 -9.33 14.94
N GLY A 93 18.21 -9.01 15.01
CA GLY A 93 17.59 -7.83 14.38
C GLY A 93 16.06 -7.81 14.46
N SER A 94 15.43 -7.40 13.37
CA SER A 94 13.98 -7.33 13.18
C SER A 94 13.59 -8.06 11.90
N ARG A 95 12.54 -8.87 11.95
CA ARG A 95 11.87 -9.42 10.79
C ARG A 95 10.80 -8.44 10.33
N LEU A 96 10.95 -7.94 9.12
CA LEU A 96 9.97 -7.12 8.43
C LEU A 96 9.04 -8.03 7.62
N ASP A 97 7.74 -7.89 7.84
CA ASP A 97 6.68 -8.61 7.13
C ASP A 97 5.76 -7.59 6.47
N ILE A 98 5.74 -7.61 5.13
CA ILE A 98 4.93 -6.71 4.31
C ILE A 98 3.91 -7.57 3.58
N ASN A 99 2.63 -7.30 3.80
CA ASN A 99 1.53 -8.07 3.25
C ASN A 99 0.39 -7.16 2.79
N GLY A 100 -0.08 -7.35 1.57
CA GLY A 100 -1.29 -6.69 1.10
C GLY A 100 -1.25 -6.31 -0.37
N ALA A 101 -2.15 -5.42 -0.79
CA ALA A 101 -2.17 -4.88 -2.14
C ALA A 101 -1.47 -3.52 -2.18
N ALA A 102 -0.58 -3.35 -3.15
CA ALA A 102 0.15 -2.10 -3.35
C ALA A 102 0.18 -1.71 -4.82
N SER A 103 -0.02 -0.42 -5.08
CA SER A 103 0.16 0.20 -6.39
C SER A 103 1.62 0.10 -6.86
N PRO A 104 1.86 0.17 -8.18
CA PRO A 104 3.22 0.17 -8.74
C PRO A 104 4.15 1.23 -8.11
N ALA A 105 3.66 2.45 -7.87
CA ALA A 105 4.42 3.52 -7.23
C ALA A 105 4.76 3.19 -5.78
N MET A 106 3.80 2.66 -5.01
CA MET A 106 4.03 2.22 -3.64
C MET A 106 5.06 1.09 -3.60
N ARG A 107 4.97 0.11 -4.50
CA ARG A 107 5.94 -1.00 -4.60
C ARG A 107 7.33 -0.51 -4.95
N THR A 108 7.45 0.39 -5.93
CA THR A 108 8.74 0.97 -6.34
C THR A 108 9.40 1.72 -5.18
N ARG A 109 8.63 2.53 -4.46
CA ARG A 109 9.08 3.22 -3.24
C ARG A 109 9.49 2.24 -2.15
N LEU A 110 8.65 1.24 -1.88
CA LEU A 110 8.90 0.22 -0.87
C LEU A 110 10.18 -0.56 -1.18
N THR A 111 10.38 -1.01 -2.42
CA THR A 111 11.62 -1.66 -2.85
C THR A 111 12.83 -0.74 -2.68
N GLY A 112 12.70 0.54 -3.02
CA GLY A 112 13.75 1.54 -2.77
C GLY A 112 14.09 1.66 -1.30
N VAL A 113 13.10 1.84 -0.43
CA VAL A 113 13.30 1.98 1.02
C VAL A 113 13.90 0.70 1.62
N VAL A 114 13.36 -0.46 1.27
CA VAL A 114 13.89 -1.75 1.76
C VAL A 114 15.33 -1.97 1.28
N SER A 115 15.69 -1.53 0.08
CA SER A 115 17.08 -1.62 -0.41
C SER A 115 18.06 -0.68 0.31
N THR A 116 17.56 0.39 0.93
CA THR A 116 18.38 1.29 1.77
C THR A 116 18.49 0.82 3.21
N LEU A 117 17.65 -0.12 3.63
CA LEU A 117 17.80 -0.75 4.93
C LEU A 117 19.03 -1.68 4.87
N PRO A 118 19.96 -1.58 5.83
CA PRO A 118 21.10 -2.48 5.86
C PRO A 118 20.59 -3.92 5.87
N THR A 119 21.05 -4.78 4.96
CA THR A 119 20.77 -6.22 5.02
C THR A 119 21.88 -6.89 5.81
N LYS A 120 21.52 -7.73 6.79
CA LYS A 120 22.47 -8.53 7.54
C LYS A 120 22.72 -9.86 6.84
#